data_AF-A0A522SK80-F1
#
_entry.id   AF-A0A522SK80-F1
#
_cell.length_a   1.000
_cell.length_b   1.000
_cell.length_c   1.000
_cell.angle_alpha   90.00
_cell.angle_beta   90.00
_cell.angle_gamma   90.00
#
_symmetry.space_group_name_H-M   'P 1'
#
loop_
_entity.id
_entity.type
_entity.pdbx_description
1 polymer ?
#
loop_
_entity_poly.entity_id
_entity_poly.type
_entity_poly.pdbx_seq_one_letter_code
_entity_poly.pdbx_strand_id
1 'polypeptide(L)'
;MFKRIVVTFFFLSLILIPYHNTYSWGVWGHQHINRAAVFALPMPMRTFFFDHIDFITIEASIPDVRKYGFNDRNEAPRHFIDLEAYGDHPFDVLPETWDSAKAKYGTKGLDKNGILPWYIPDMLNKLTEAFRDQDKVRILFFAADLAHYIGDAYVPLHTSLNYDGQLTGQKGVHALWESLIPELFGKDYNLHTAPAAYIQNPVKETWRIIHESHDLVQTVLSTDKKLLDTWPEDSIYETDSNGKIVKNKYHEARFTDNFAKAYSEELHGMEEHQMQLAIQSVADYWYTAWVDAGKPDLSQLDDSYTNKVHRKALKYQYHLWQTKGKLIGIKPEMEY
;
A
#
# COMPACT_ATOMS: atom_id res chain seq x y z
N MET A 1 -52.54 -37.48 29.07
CA MET A 1 -51.36 -36.67 29.42
C MET A 1 -50.55 -36.44 28.14
N PHE A 2 -50.91 -35.43 27.33
CA PHE A 2 -50.20 -35.13 26.07
C PHE A 2 -49.35 -33.88 26.28
N LYS A 3 -48.02 -34.05 26.26
CA LYS A 3 -47.04 -32.96 26.34
C LYS A 3 -47.02 -32.22 24.99
N ARG A 4 -47.29 -30.91 25.02
CA ARG A 4 -47.05 -30.01 23.88
C ARG A 4 -45.54 -29.82 23.74
N ILE A 5 -45.00 -30.18 22.58
CA ILE A 5 -43.62 -29.86 22.19
C ILE A 5 -43.66 -28.44 21.63
N VAL A 6 -42.97 -27.51 22.29
CA VAL A 6 -42.70 -26.18 21.76
C VAL A 6 -41.40 -26.30 20.97
N VAL A 7 -41.48 -26.19 19.64
CA VAL A 7 -40.31 -26.09 18.77
C VAL A 7 -39.95 -24.61 18.67
N THR A 8 -38.87 -24.21 19.35
CA THR A 8 -38.29 -22.88 19.21
C THR A 8 -37.38 -22.86 17.99
N PHE A 9 -37.79 -22.16 16.93
CA PHE A 9 -36.91 -21.88 15.80
C PHE A 9 -35.87 -20.84 16.22
N PHE A 10 -34.62 -21.26 16.40
CA PHE A 10 -33.48 -20.35 16.43
C PHE A 10 -33.15 -19.96 14.98
N PHE A 11 -33.52 -18.74 14.59
CA PHE A 11 -32.93 -18.11 13.41
C PHE A 11 -31.48 -17.76 13.75
N LEU A 12 -30.55 -18.63 13.33
CA LEU A 12 -29.13 -18.29 13.30
C LEU A 12 -28.95 -17.36 12.09
N SER A 13 -28.98 -16.05 12.32
CA SER A 13 -28.44 -15.10 11.37
C SER A 13 -26.93 -15.33 11.29
N LEU A 14 -26.48 -16.12 10.30
CA LEU A 14 -25.07 -16.11 9.90
C LEU A 14 -24.77 -14.71 9.39
N ILE A 15 -24.21 -13.87 10.26
CA ILE A 15 -23.49 -12.68 9.83
C ILE A 15 -22.23 -13.23 9.15
N LEU A 16 -22.29 -13.35 7.83
CA LEU A 16 -21.11 -13.51 6.99
C LEU A 16 -20.28 -12.23 7.19
N ILE A 17 -19.32 -12.30 8.11
CA ILE A 17 -18.29 -11.27 8.24
C ILE A 17 -17.50 -11.35 6.92
N PRO A 18 -17.53 -10.31 6.07
CA PRO A 18 -16.71 -10.30 4.87
C PRO A 18 -15.25 -10.43 5.31
N TYR A 19 -14.54 -11.39 4.73
CA TYR A 19 -13.08 -11.43 4.86
C TYR A 19 -12.54 -10.16 4.18
N HIS A 20 -11.71 -9.39 4.89
CA HIS A 20 -11.05 -8.18 4.39
C HIS A 20 -10.06 -8.56 3.29
N ASN A 21 -10.57 -8.72 2.06
CA ASN A 21 -9.75 -8.72 0.86
C ASN A 21 -9.50 -7.26 0.48
N THR A 22 -8.77 -6.54 1.33
CA THR A 22 -8.22 -5.23 0.99
C THR A 22 -7.02 -5.46 0.10
N TYR A 23 -7.10 -5.10 -1.18
CA TYR A 23 -5.88 -5.03 -1.98
C TYR A 23 -5.12 -3.80 -1.54
N SER A 24 -3.79 -3.86 -1.51
CA SER A 24 -2.96 -2.67 -1.37
C SER A 24 -2.87 -1.91 -2.67
N TRP A 25 -2.07 -0.84 -2.79
CA TRP A 25 -1.73 -0.31 -4.12
C TRP A 25 -1.59 -1.49 -5.07
N GLY A 26 -2.31 -1.50 -6.20
CA GLY A 26 -2.24 -2.65 -7.09
C GLY A 26 -0.79 -2.94 -7.45
N VAL A 27 -0.49 -4.13 -7.95
CA VAL A 27 0.91 -4.53 -8.29
C VAL A 27 1.69 -3.41 -8.99
N TRP A 28 1.04 -2.67 -9.90
CA TRP A 28 1.59 -1.49 -10.54
C TRP A 28 2.10 -0.42 -9.54
N GLY A 29 1.28 0.01 -8.59
CA GLY A 29 1.61 1.08 -7.64
C GLY A 29 2.81 0.73 -6.75
N HIS A 30 2.80 -0.43 -6.11
CA HIS A 30 3.94 -0.86 -5.27
C HIS A 30 5.25 -0.97 -6.03
N GLN A 31 5.21 -1.53 -7.25
CA GLN A 31 6.40 -1.62 -8.10
C GLN A 31 6.99 -0.24 -8.42
N HIS A 32 6.13 0.73 -8.74
CA HIS A 32 6.57 2.09 -9.07
C HIS A 32 7.05 2.84 -7.83
N ILE A 33 6.39 2.67 -6.68
CA ILE A 33 6.80 3.28 -5.40
C ILE A 33 8.21 2.80 -5.02
N ASN A 34 8.40 1.48 -4.92
CA ASN A 34 9.67 0.88 -4.53
C ASN A 34 10.79 1.30 -5.48
N ARG A 35 10.54 1.25 -6.78
CA ARG A 35 11.55 1.60 -7.79
C ARG A 35 11.89 3.09 -7.76
N ALA A 36 10.91 3.97 -7.64
CA ALA A 36 11.13 5.41 -7.59
C ALA A 36 11.96 5.80 -6.35
N ALA A 37 11.66 5.19 -5.20
CA ALA A 37 12.31 5.50 -3.93
C ALA A 37 13.84 5.30 -3.98
N VAL A 38 14.33 4.32 -4.76
CA VAL A 38 15.76 4.09 -4.98
C VAL A 38 16.47 5.38 -5.45
N PHE A 39 15.83 6.18 -6.31
CA PHE A 39 16.46 7.37 -6.88
C PHE A 39 16.56 8.54 -5.89
N ALA A 40 15.69 8.59 -4.88
CA ALA A 40 15.74 9.61 -3.82
C ALA A 40 16.86 9.35 -2.79
N LEU A 41 17.37 8.12 -2.70
CA LEU A 41 18.43 7.73 -1.75
C LEU A 41 19.78 8.44 -2.01
N PRO A 42 20.64 8.58 -0.99
CA PRO A 42 22.02 9.05 -1.17
C PRO A 42 22.85 8.07 -2.02
N MET A 43 23.91 8.57 -2.66
CA MET A 43 24.68 7.81 -3.68
C MET A 43 25.10 6.39 -3.27
N PRO A 44 25.62 6.11 -2.05
CA PRO A 44 26.00 4.74 -1.67
C PRO A 44 24.80 3.78 -1.68
N MET A 45 23.69 4.18 -1.06
CA MET A 45 22.46 3.40 -1.01
C MET A 45 21.81 3.28 -2.38
N ARG A 46 21.68 4.40 -3.12
CA ARG A 46 21.11 4.41 -4.47
C ARG A 46 21.84 3.43 -5.38
N THR A 47 23.17 3.39 -5.29
CA THR A 47 23.99 2.50 -6.10
C THR A 47 23.71 1.04 -5.77
N PHE A 48 23.76 0.68 -4.48
CA PHE A 48 23.44 -0.67 -4.00
C PHE A 48 22.02 -1.10 -4.42
N PHE A 49 21.00 -0.32 -4.11
CA PHE A 49 19.62 -0.67 -4.46
C PHE A 49 19.36 -0.64 -5.97
N PHE A 50 20.04 0.22 -6.74
CA PHE A 50 19.92 0.19 -8.19
C PHE A 50 20.51 -1.08 -8.79
N ASP A 51 21.58 -1.61 -8.19
CA ASP A 51 22.16 -2.89 -8.60
C ASP A 51 21.18 -4.07 -8.43
N HIS A 52 20.18 -3.93 -7.54
CA HIS A 52 19.10 -4.89 -7.28
C HIS A 52 17.72 -4.35 -7.63
N ILE A 53 17.63 -3.38 -8.54
CA ILE A 53 16.39 -2.62 -8.75
C ILE A 53 15.23 -3.50 -9.21
N ASP A 54 15.50 -4.54 -9.99
CA ASP A 54 14.47 -5.45 -10.47
C ASP A 54 13.94 -6.34 -9.33
N PHE A 55 14.80 -6.76 -8.39
CA PHE A 55 14.38 -7.45 -7.17
C PHE A 55 13.48 -6.53 -6.33
N ILE A 56 13.92 -5.31 -6.03
CA ILE A 56 13.16 -4.32 -5.26
C ILE A 56 11.82 -3.98 -5.91
N THR A 57 11.78 -3.97 -7.25
CA THR A 57 10.55 -3.75 -8.01
C THR A 57 9.63 -4.97 -7.87
N ILE A 58 10.06 -6.16 -8.26
CA ILE A 58 9.21 -7.37 -8.30
C ILE A 58 8.72 -7.77 -6.90
N GLU A 59 9.60 -7.69 -5.90
CA GLU A 59 9.30 -8.10 -4.53
C GLU A 59 8.32 -7.15 -3.82
N ALA A 60 8.05 -5.98 -4.40
CA ALA A 60 7.10 -5.00 -3.87
C ALA A 60 5.68 -5.56 -3.71
N SER A 61 5.33 -6.65 -4.38
CA SER A 61 4.01 -7.29 -4.31
C SER A 61 3.97 -8.57 -3.47
N ILE A 62 5.10 -8.99 -2.91
CA ILE A 62 5.18 -10.25 -2.17
C ILE A 62 4.32 -10.28 -0.90
N PRO A 63 4.16 -9.19 -0.13
CA PRO A 63 3.19 -9.16 0.97
C PRO A 63 1.77 -9.55 0.54
N ASP A 64 1.27 -9.03 -0.58
CA ASP A 64 -0.02 -9.43 -1.15
C ASP A 64 -0.02 -10.90 -1.61
N VAL A 65 1.08 -11.40 -2.18
CA VAL A 65 1.20 -12.83 -2.52
C VAL A 65 1.14 -13.71 -1.26
N ARG A 66 1.70 -13.28 -0.13
CA ARG A 66 1.58 -13.98 1.17
C ARG A 66 0.14 -13.99 1.67
N LYS A 67 -0.56 -12.87 1.55
CA LYS A 67 -1.97 -12.75 1.90
C LYS A 67 -2.86 -13.65 1.05
N TYR A 68 -2.73 -13.62 -0.28
CA TYR A 68 -3.67 -14.28 -1.19
C TYR A 68 -3.20 -15.63 -1.73
N GLY A 69 -1.93 -15.71 -2.16
CA GLY A 69 -1.34 -16.92 -2.75
C GLY A 69 -1.06 -18.00 -1.72
N PHE A 70 -0.56 -17.60 -0.54
CA PHE A 70 -0.24 -18.54 0.56
C PHE A 70 -1.30 -18.58 1.66
N ASN A 71 -2.28 -17.65 1.64
CA ASN A 71 -3.33 -17.55 2.65
C ASN A 71 -2.76 -17.46 4.08
N ASP A 72 -1.65 -16.72 4.27
CA ASP A 72 -1.11 -16.45 5.59
C ASP A 72 -2.05 -15.49 6.32
N ARG A 73 -2.81 -16.04 7.26
CA ARG A 73 -3.78 -15.28 8.04
C ARG A 73 -3.14 -14.23 8.94
N ASN A 74 -1.85 -14.34 9.22
CA ASN A 74 -1.13 -13.33 9.99
C ASN A 74 -0.68 -12.16 9.11
N GLU A 75 -0.70 -12.33 7.78
CA GLU A 75 -0.31 -11.28 6.84
C GLU A 75 -1.42 -10.26 6.68
N ALA A 76 -2.66 -10.70 6.48
CA ALA A 76 -3.78 -9.81 6.16
C ALA A 76 -3.91 -8.57 7.08
N PRO A 77 -3.80 -8.67 8.42
CA PRO A 77 -3.90 -7.51 9.31
C PRO A 77 -2.77 -6.49 9.15
N ARG A 78 -1.65 -6.85 8.53
CA ARG A 78 -0.48 -5.97 8.39
C ARG A 78 -0.66 -4.87 7.35
N HIS A 79 -1.69 -4.98 6.50
CA HIS A 79 -1.93 -4.07 5.40
C HIS A 79 -2.87 -2.91 5.74
N PHE A 80 -3.56 -2.94 6.88
CA PHE A 80 -4.60 -1.94 7.16
C PHE A 80 -4.70 -1.57 8.64
N ILE A 81 -5.51 -0.56 8.92
CA ILE A 81 -6.09 -0.30 10.24
C ILE A 81 -7.52 0.24 10.07
N ASP A 82 -8.49 -0.44 10.66
CA ASP A 82 -9.89 -0.01 10.66
C ASP A 82 -10.11 1.01 11.78
N LEU A 83 -9.84 2.30 11.52
CA LEU A 83 -9.84 3.31 12.57
C LEU A 83 -11.22 3.49 13.23
N GLU A 84 -12.30 3.43 12.47
CA GLU A 84 -13.66 3.60 13.00
C GLU A 84 -14.08 2.44 13.93
N ALA A 85 -13.34 1.32 13.94
CA ALA A 85 -13.55 0.24 14.90
C ALA A 85 -13.18 0.64 16.34
N TYR A 86 -12.45 1.74 16.53
CA TYR A 86 -12.00 2.24 17.83
C TYR A 86 -12.84 3.41 18.36
N GLY A 87 -13.94 3.78 17.67
CA GLY A 87 -14.89 4.83 18.05
C GLY A 87 -14.74 6.12 17.24
N ASP A 88 -15.48 7.16 17.61
CA ASP A 88 -15.58 8.41 16.84
C ASP A 88 -14.29 9.25 16.83
N HIS A 89 -13.42 9.03 17.83
CA HIS A 89 -12.13 9.74 17.98
C HIS A 89 -10.99 8.72 18.16
N PRO A 90 -10.65 7.95 17.11
CA PRO A 90 -9.73 6.83 17.24
C PRO A 90 -8.31 7.27 17.64
N PHE A 91 -7.85 8.42 17.16
CA PHE A 91 -6.53 8.98 17.47
C PHE A 91 -6.38 9.41 18.94
N ASP A 92 -7.47 9.71 19.64
CA ASP A 92 -7.43 10.07 21.07
C ASP A 92 -7.26 8.83 21.96
N VAL A 93 -7.65 7.65 21.46
CA VAL A 93 -7.75 6.43 22.25
C VAL A 93 -6.75 5.36 21.83
N LEU A 94 -6.28 5.35 20.59
CA LEU A 94 -5.31 4.39 20.09
C LEU A 94 -3.91 4.67 20.66
N PRO A 95 -3.30 3.71 21.38
CA PRO A 95 -1.93 3.87 21.82
C PRO A 95 -0.95 3.77 20.65
N GLU A 96 0.00 4.70 20.58
CA GLU A 96 0.96 4.73 19.46
C GLU A 96 1.91 3.51 19.45
N THR A 97 2.21 2.94 20.62
CA THR A 97 3.13 1.80 20.76
C THR A 97 2.39 0.46 20.78
N TRP A 98 2.98 -0.58 20.18
CA TRP A 98 2.40 -1.92 20.14
C TRP A 98 2.09 -2.50 21.52
N ASP A 99 3.00 -2.40 22.48
CA ASP A 99 2.80 -2.98 23.82
C ASP A 99 1.59 -2.35 24.53
N SER A 100 1.43 -1.03 24.43
CA SER A 100 0.28 -0.32 25.00
C SER A 100 -1.02 -0.66 24.26
N ALA A 101 -0.98 -0.78 22.93
CA ALA A 101 -2.13 -1.19 22.13
C ALA A 101 -2.58 -2.61 22.49
N LYS A 102 -1.61 -3.54 22.59
CA LYS A 102 -1.83 -4.94 22.98
C LYS A 102 -2.37 -5.06 24.39
N ALA A 103 -1.86 -4.27 25.34
CA ALA A 103 -2.38 -4.24 26.70
C ALA A 103 -3.83 -3.75 26.77
N LYS A 104 -4.20 -2.79 25.92
CA LYS A 104 -5.55 -2.18 25.92
C LYS A 104 -6.59 -3.01 25.16
N TYR A 105 -6.25 -3.51 23.97
CA TYR A 105 -7.20 -4.13 23.05
C TYR A 105 -7.01 -5.65 22.86
N GLY A 106 -5.88 -6.20 23.33
CA GLY A 106 -5.50 -7.58 23.11
C GLY A 106 -5.15 -7.89 21.65
N THR A 107 -4.40 -8.96 21.41
CA THR A 107 -3.93 -9.31 20.04
C THR A 107 -5.09 -9.61 19.10
N LYS A 108 -6.10 -10.38 19.55
CA LYS A 108 -7.25 -10.74 18.72
C LYS A 108 -8.04 -9.53 18.22
N GLY A 109 -8.14 -8.47 19.03
CA GLY A 109 -8.82 -7.23 18.63
C GLY A 109 -8.02 -6.48 17.58
N LEU A 110 -6.71 -6.36 17.80
CA LEU A 110 -5.78 -5.72 16.88
C LEU A 110 -5.68 -6.47 15.54
N ASP A 111 -5.50 -7.79 15.56
CA ASP A 111 -5.45 -8.61 14.35
C ASP A 111 -6.75 -8.52 13.54
N LYS A 112 -7.90 -8.33 14.20
CA LYS A 112 -9.18 -8.17 13.51
C LYS A 112 -9.28 -6.82 12.80
N ASN A 113 -8.82 -5.75 13.45
CA ASN A 113 -9.01 -4.37 13.02
C ASN A 113 -7.74 -3.78 12.37
N GLY A 114 -6.78 -4.61 11.99
CA GLY A 114 -5.54 -4.20 11.35
C GLY A 114 -4.47 -3.65 12.31
N ILE A 115 -3.21 -3.87 11.94
CA ILE A 115 -2.02 -3.57 12.74
C ILE A 115 -0.96 -2.76 11.98
N LEU A 116 -1.26 -2.29 10.78
CA LEU A 116 -0.32 -1.58 9.90
C LEU A 116 0.53 -0.51 10.63
N PRO A 117 -0.03 0.40 11.46
CA PRO A 117 0.75 1.47 12.09
C PRO A 117 1.83 0.97 13.06
N TRP A 118 1.63 -0.22 13.64
CA TRP A 118 2.63 -0.82 14.54
C TRP A 118 3.60 -1.73 13.78
N TYR A 119 3.19 -2.25 12.62
CA TYR A 119 4.02 -3.14 11.81
C TYR A 119 5.11 -2.39 11.03
N ILE A 120 4.84 -1.16 10.57
CA ILE A 120 5.83 -0.33 9.88
C ILE A 120 7.10 -0.10 10.74
N PRO A 121 7.01 0.37 12.00
CA PRO A 121 8.20 0.50 12.86
C PRO A 121 8.91 -0.83 13.16
N ASP A 122 8.17 -1.95 13.27
CA ASP A 122 8.76 -3.28 13.43
C ASP A 122 9.60 -3.68 12.20
N MET A 123 9.08 -3.44 11.01
CA MET A 123 9.79 -3.68 9.75
C MET A 123 11.01 -2.75 9.58
N LEU A 124 10.91 -1.50 10.01
CA LEU A 124 12.05 -0.59 10.08
C LEU A 124 13.16 -1.14 10.98
N ASN A 125 12.82 -1.66 12.16
CA ASN A 125 13.80 -2.26 13.07
C ASN A 125 14.49 -3.47 12.44
N LYS A 126 13.74 -4.37 11.77
CA LYS A 126 14.31 -5.52 11.05
C LYS A 126 15.25 -5.10 9.93
N LEU A 127 14.89 -4.08 9.16
CA LEU A 127 15.76 -3.53 8.12
C LEU A 127 17.03 -2.91 8.72
N THR A 128 16.90 -2.19 9.83
CA THR A 128 18.03 -1.60 10.56
C THR A 128 19.01 -2.68 11.06
N GLU A 129 18.48 -3.77 11.62
CA GLU A 129 19.30 -4.93 12.01
C GLU A 129 19.98 -5.57 10.81
N ALA A 130 19.28 -5.77 9.70
CA ALA A 130 19.86 -6.33 8.49
C ALA A 130 21.02 -5.47 7.94
N PHE A 131 20.87 -4.13 7.96
CA PHE A 131 21.97 -3.21 7.63
C PHE A 131 23.14 -3.38 8.60
N ARG A 132 22.87 -3.41 9.91
CA ARG A 132 23.91 -3.54 10.94
C ARG A 132 24.71 -4.84 10.78
N ASP A 133 24.02 -5.92 10.46
CA ASP A 133 24.59 -7.25 10.19
C ASP A 133 25.27 -7.33 8.81
N GLN A 134 25.11 -6.31 7.96
CA GLN A 134 25.58 -6.31 6.57
C GLN A 134 25.04 -7.50 5.75
N ASP A 135 23.84 -7.98 6.08
CA ASP A 135 23.20 -9.10 5.42
C ASP A 135 22.43 -8.60 4.18
N LYS A 136 23.07 -8.70 3.01
CA LYS A 136 22.49 -8.26 1.74
C LYS A 136 21.08 -8.81 1.48
N VAL A 137 20.87 -10.10 1.73
CA VAL A 137 19.60 -10.76 1.40
C VAL A 137 18.50 -10.21 2.30
N ARG A 138 18.76 -10.09 3.60
CA ARG A 138 17.81 -9.51 4.56
C ARG A 138 17.57 -8.03 4.31
N ILE A 139 18.59 -7.26 3.91
CA ILE A 139 18.43 -5.84 3.56
C ILE A 139 17.43 -5.70 2.40
N LEU A 140 17.66 -6.42 1.30
CA LEU A 140 16.81 -6.32 0.12
C LEU A 140 15.38 -6.78 0.42
N PHE A 141 15.22 -7.89 1.15
CA PHE A 141 13.91 -8.44 1.52
C PHE A 141 13.13 -7.48 2.42
N PHE A 142 13.71 -7.04 3.54
CA PHE A 142 13.01 -6.14 4.46
C PHE A 142 12.81 -4.74 3.89
N ALA A 143 13.67 -4.27 2.98
CA ALA A 143 13.46 -3.01 2.28
C ALA A 143 12.22 -3.09 1.37
N ALA A 144 12.10 -4.15 0.57
CA ALA A 144 10.94 -4.33 -0.32
C ALA A 144 9.63 -4.47 0.47
N ASP A 145 9.63 -5.30 1.52
CA ASP A 145 8.48 -5.48 2.41
C ASP A 145 8.09 -4.18 3.13
N LEU A 146 9.05 -3.49 3.76
CA LEU A 146 8.78 -2.22 4.46
C LEU A 146 8.16 -1.19 3.51
N ALA A 147 8.65 -1.12 2.28
CA ALA A 147 8.16 -0.18 1.28
C ALA A 147 6.72 -0.48 0.84
N HIS A 148 6.34 -1.76 0.77
CA HIS A 148 4.95 -2.17 0.55
C HIS A 148 4.03 -1.61 1.63
N TYR A 149 4.30 -1.90 2.91
CA TYR A 149 3.44 -1.45 4.01
C TYR A 149 3.40 0.09 4.14
N ILE A 150 4.51 0.78 3.84
CA ILE A 150 4.46 2.25 3.75
C ILE A 150 3.55 2.70 2.62
N GLY A 151 3.59 2.03 1.45
CA GLY A 151 2.65 2.26 0.35
C GLY A 151 1.19 2.13 0.80
N ASP A 152 0.85 1.06 1.52
CA ASP A 152 -0.49 0.80 2.06
C ASP A 152 -0.98 1.96 2.93
N ALA A 153 -0.09 2.49 3.77
CA ALA A 153 -0.42 3.60 4.65
C ALA A 153 -0.80 4.89 3.90
N TYR A 154 -0.48 5.00 2.59
CA TYR A 154 -0.88 6.10 1.72
C TYR A 154 -2.13 5.82 0.88
N VAL A 155 -2.74 4.64 0.98
CA VAL A 155 -4.07 4.36 0.42
C VAL A 155 -5.11 4.75 1.47
N PRO A 156 -5.92 5.81 1.27
CA PRO A 156 -6.89 6.25 2.29
C PRO A 156 -7.80 5.12 2.79
N LEU A 157 -8.27 4.28 1.87
CA LEU A 157 -9.21 3.20 2.13
C LEU A 157 -8.63 2.09 3.04
N HIS A 158 -7.31 2.01 3.20
CA HIS A 158 -6.64 1.09 4.15
C HIS A 158 -6.75 1.53 5.60
N THR A 159 -7.31 2.70 5.84
CA THR A 159 -7.52 3.26 7.17
C THR A 159 -8.97 3.20 7.62
N SER A 160 -9.86 2.52 6.87
CA SER A 160 -11.31 2.58 7.07
C SER A 160 -12.00 1.22 7.06
N LEU A 161 -12.96 1.04 7.98
CA LEU A 161 -13.93 -0.07 7.94
C LEU A 161 -14.73 -0.11 6.63
N ASN A 162 -14.87 1.02 5.96
CA ASN A 162 -15.60 1.17 4.71
C ASN A 162 -14.66 1.17 3.48
N TYR A 163 -13.58 0.41 3.57
CA TYR A 163 -12.50 0.35 2.58
C TYR A 163 -12.97 0.14 1.13
N ASP A 164 -14.04 -0.63 0.90
CA ASP A 164 -14.59 -0.89 -0.43
C ASP A 164 -15.95 -0.20 -0.62
N GLY A 165 -16.25 0.84 0.16
CA GLY A 165 -17.56 1.52 0.08
C GLY A 165 -18.75 0.61 0.42
N GLN A 166 -18.50 -0.56 1.01
CA GLN A 166 -19.48 -1.61 1.25
C GLN A 166 -20.56 -1.24 2.28
N LEU A 167 -20.29 -0.23 3.12
CA LEU A 167 -21.23 0.27 4.12
C LEU A 167 -22.11 1.42 3.59
N THR A 168 -21.72 2.03 2.46
CA THR A 168 -22.36 3.24 1.92
C THR A 168 -22.76 3.12 0.43
N GLY A 169 -22.56 1.94 -0.16
CA GLY A 169 -23.07 1.59 -1.48
C GLY A 169 -22.16 1.97 -2.66
N GLN A 170 -20.85 2.02 -2.45
CA GLN A 170 -19.83 2.31 -3.47
C GLN A 170 -18.91 1.10 -3.72
N LYS A 171 -19.49 -0.10 -3.75
CA LYS A 171 -18.72 -1.34 -3.85
C LYS A 171 -17.83 -1.35 -5.10
N GLY A 172 -16.53 -1.52 -4.93
CA GLY A 172 -15.50 -1.51 -5.98
C GLY A 172 -14.60 -0.28 -5.95
N VAL A 173 -14.92 0.76 -5.17
CA VAL A 173 -14.13 2.00 -5.09
C VAL A 173 -12.67 1.74 -4.68
N HIS A 174 -12.41 0.67 -3.93
CA HIS A 174 -11.06 0.30 -3.52
C HIS A 174 -10.17 -0.02 -4.72
N ALA A 175 -10.55 -1.03 -5.49
CA ALA A 175 -9.81 -1.48 -6.66
C ALA A 175 -9.78 -0.41 -7.79
N LEU A 176 -10.79 0.46 -7.84
CA LEU A 176 -10.79 1.64 -8.71
C LEU A 176 -9.61 2.56 -8.36
N TRP A 177 -9.51 2.95 -7.08
CA TRP A 177 -8.55 3.95 -6.61
C TRP A 177 -7.10 3.46 -6.71
N GLU A 178 -6.83 2.23 -6.26
CA GLU A 178 -5.46 1.78 -6.03
C GLU A 178 -4.85 0.97 -7.19
N SER A 179 -5.70 0.39 -8.05
CA SER A 179 -5.26 -0.48 -9.15
C SER A 179 -5.62 0.11 -10.50
N LEU A 180 -6.90 0.29 -10.79
CA LEU A 180 -7.35 0.68 -12.14
C LEU A 180 -6.83 2.07 -12.55
N ILE A 181 -6.93 3.07 -11.66
CA ILE A 181 -6.49 4.44 -11.96
C ILE A 181 -4.97 4.52 -12.17
N PRO A 182 -4.12 3.97 -11.29
CA PRO A 182 -2.67 3.95 -11.52
C PRO A 182 -2.28 3.18 -12.79
N GLU A 183 -2.96 2.08 -13.10
CA GLU A 183 -2.71 1.30 -14.32
C GLU A 183 -3.03 2.08 -15.60
N LEU A 184 -4.13 2.84 -15.62
CA LEU A 184 -4.55 3.63 -16.78
C LEU A 184 -3.71 4.90 -16.96
N PHE A 185 -3.46 5.63 -15.86
CA PHE A 185 -2.97 7.01 -15.90
C PHE A 185 -1.55 7.17 -15.31
N GLY A 186 -1.04 6.18 -14.60
CA GLY A 186 0.23 6.29 -13.87
C GLY A 186 1.47 6.49 -14.76
N LYS A 187 1.40 6.12 -16.04
CA LYS A 187 2.44 6.46 -17.03
C LYS A 187 2.67 7.98 -17.16
N ASP A 188 1.64 8.77 -16.88
CA ASP A 188 1.64 10.22 -17.00
C ASP A 188 2.05 10.92 -15.69
N TYR A 189 2.09 10.21 -14.57
CA TYR A 189 2.53 10.72 -13.26
C TYR A 189 4.00 11.19 -13.26
N ASN A 190 4.26 12.22 -12.47
CA ASN A 190 5.59 12.70 -12.10
C ASN A 190 6.03 12.02 -10.80
N LEU A 191 6.94 11.05 -10.88
CA LEU A 191 7.41 10.28 -9.72
C LEU A 191 8.67 10.88 -9.06
N HIS A 192 8.98 12.14 -9.36
CA HIS A 192 10.09 12.86 -8.74
C HIS A 192 9.78 13.20 -7.29
N THR A 193 10.76 13.02 -6.40
CA THR A 193 10.67 13.42 -5.00
C THR A 193 11.95 14.10 -4.53
N ALA A 194 11.94 14.65 -3.33
CA ALA A 194 13.13 15.23 -2.72
C ALA A 194 14.14 14.12 -2.33
N PRO A 195 15.41 14.47 -2.09
CA PRO A 195 16.36 13.54 -1.49
C PRO A 195 15.86 13.02 -0.13
N ALA A 196 16.19 11.76 0.18
CA ALA A 196 15.79 11.12 1.43
C ALA A 196 16.25 11.91 2.67
N ALA A 197 15.35 12.02 3.66
CA ALA A 197 15.54 12.68 4.93
C ALA A 197 15.50 11.68 6.10
N TYR A 198 16.21 11.99 7.18
CA TYR A 198 16.21 11.15 8.38
C TYR A 198 14.97 11.42 9.23
N ILE A 199 14.28 10.35 9.63
CA ILE A 199 13.08 10.41 10.47
C ILE A 199 13.49 10.31 11.94
N GLN A 200 13.30 11.38 12.70
CA GLN A 200 13.68 11.44 14.12
C GLN A 200 12.85 10.51 15.02
N ASN A 201 11.58 10.33 14.68
CA ASN A 201 10.68 9.46 15.43
C ASN A 201 9.79 8.69 14.44
N PRO A 202 10.21 7.48 14.03
CA PRO A 202 9.46 6.68 13.06
C PRO A 202 8.05 6.29 13.52
N VAL A 203 7.82 6.10 14.82
CA VAL A 203 6.48 5.81 15.35
C VAL A 203 5.56 7.00 15.13
N LYS A 204 5.98 8.19 15.54
CA LYS A 204 5.20 9.42 15.34
C LYS A 204 4.95 9.71 13.87
N GLU A 205 5.96 9.49 13.03
CA GLU A 205 5.84 9.67 11.59
C GLU A 205 4.83 8.67 10.98
N THR A 206 4.85 7.41 11.41
CA THR A 206 3.86 6.42 10.96
C THR A 206 2.44 6.87 11.32
N TRP A 207 2.20 7.33 12.55
CA TRP A 207 0.87 7.79 12.96
C TRP A 207 0.43 9.07 12.24
N ARG A 208 1.37 9.98 11.91
CA ARG A 208 1.09 11.14 11.07
C ARG A 208 0.56 10.72 9.70
N ILE A 209 1.24 9.76 9.05
CA ILE A 209 0.83 9.23 7.73
C ILE A 209 -0.58 8.62 7.83
N ILE A 210 -0.83 7.78 8.83
CA ILE A 210 -2.15 7.13 9.02
C ILE A 210 -3.26 8.15 9.24
N HIS A 211 -3.00 9.20 10.03
CA HIS A 211 -3.96 10.28 10.24
C HIS A 211 -4.27 11.03 8.95
N GLU A 212 -3.24 11.48 8.24
CA GLU A 212 -3.41 12.25 7.00
C GLU A 212 -4.11 11.44 5.91
N SER A 213 -3.78 10.15 5.78
CA SER A 213 -4.47 9.25 4.85
C SER A 213 -5.93 9.03 5.23
N HIS A 214 -6.24 8.91 6.53
CA HIS A 214 -7.61 8.75 6.99
C HIS A 214 -8.48 9.99 6.73
N ASP A 215 -7.91 11.19 6.87
CA ASP A 215 -8.60 12.45 6.57
C ASP A 215 -9.09 12.52 5.11
N LEU A 216 -8.50 11.72 4.21
CA LEU A 216 -8.90 11.66 2.79
C LEU A 216 -10.06 10.69 2.52
N VAL A 217 -10.38 9.76 3.42
CA VAL A 217 -11.41 8.72 3.22
C VAL A 217 -12.77 9.32 2.84
N GLN A 218 -13.19 10.37 3.55
CA GLN A 218 -14.47 11.02 3.27
C GLN A 218 -14.51 11.61 1.86
N THR A 219 -13.40 12.19 1.38
CA THR A 219 -13.30 12.75 0.02
C THR A 219 -13.37 11.63 -1.01
N VAL A 220 -12.56 10.57 -0.84
CA VAL A 220 -12.55 9.39 -1.73
C VAL A 220 -13.95 8.79 -1.89
N LEU A 221 -14.66 8.56 -0.79
CA LEU A 221 -15.98 7.94 -0.82
C LEU A 221 -17.07 8.89 -1.33
N SER A 222 -17.08 10.15 -0.90
CA SER A 222 -18.12 11.10 -1.31
C SER A 222 -18.02 11.48 -2.79
N THR A 223 -16.80 11.54 -3.34
CA THR A 223 -16.57 11.71 -4.77
C THR A 223 -17.12 10.53 -5.56
N ASP A 224 -16.84 9.30 -5.13
CA ASP A 224 -17.38 8.11 -5.80
C ASP A 224 -18.92 8.11 -5.77
N LYS A 225 -19.49 8.43 -4.60
CA LYS A 225 -20.94 8.47 -4.42
C LYS A 225 -21.61 9.44 -5.39
N LYS A 226 -21.07 10.65 -5.46
CA LYS A 226 -21.55 11.73 -6.33
C LYS A 226 -21.52 11.29 -7.80
N LEU A 227 -20.47 10.60 -8.22
CA LEU A 227 -20.36 10.09 -9.59
C LEU A 227 -21.34 8.95 -9.83
N LEU A 228 -21.41 7.94 -8.95
CA LEU A 228 -22.37 6.84 -9.08
C LEU A 228 -23.83 7.33 -9.14
N ASP A 229 -24.18 8.38 -8.41
CA ASP A 229 -25.55 8.93 -8.39
C ASP A 229 -25.90 9.73 -9.67
N THR A 230 -24.90 10.12 -10.48
CA THR A 230 -25.09 10.97 -11.66
C THR A 230 -24.71 10.30 -12.97
N TRP A 231 -23.91 9.24 -12.93
CA TRP A 231 -23.41 8.54 -14.11
C TRP A 231 -24.48 7.62 -14.72
N PRO A 232 -24.58 7.50 -16.04
CA PRO A 232 -25.46 6.52 -16.67
C PRO A 232 -25.08 5.09 -16.24
N GLU A 233 -26.05 4.33 -15.71
CA GLU A 233 -25.83 3.00 -15.11
C GLU A 233 -25.10 2.04 -16.06
N ASP A 234 -25.51 1.99 -17.33
CA ASP A 234 -24.91 1.16 -18.39
C ASP A 234 -23.50 1.61 -18.83
N SER A 235 -22.93 2.65 -18.20
CA SER A 235 -21.61 3.22 -18.52
C SER A 235 -20.64 3.23 -17.33
N ILE A 236 -21.03 2.67 -16.19
CA ILE A 236 -20.18 2.59 -14.99
C ILE A 236 -19.16 1.47 -15.13
N TYR A 237 -19.60 0.28 -15.54
CA TYR A 237 -18.77 -0.92 -15.62
C TYR A 237 -18.48 -1.35 -17.05
N GLU A 238 -17.28 -1.88 -17.27
CA GLU A 238 -16.93 -2.50 -18.55
C GLU A 238 -17.64 -3.85 -18.72
N THR A 239 -18.14 -4.12 -19.92
CA THR A 239 -18.80 -5.38 -20.28
C THR A 239 -18.09 -6.10 -21.42
N ASP A 240 -18.03 -7.42 -21.36
CA ASP A 240 -17.55 -8.27 -22.44
C ASP A 240 -18.52 -8.30 -23.64
N SER A 241 -18.16 -9.05 -24.69
CA SER A 241 -18.97 -9.19 -25.92
C SER A 241 -20.34 -9.83 -25.69
N ASN A 242 -20.58 -10.45 -24.53
CA ASN A 242 -21.86 -11.04 -24.14
C ASN A 242 -22.65 -10.13 -23.17
N GLY A 243 -22.17 -8.92 -22.89
CA GLY A 243 -22.80 -7.98 -21.96
C GLY A 243 -22.57 -8.30 -20.49
N LYS A 244 -21.60 -9.17 -20.16
CA LYS A 244 -21.26 -9.49 -18.76
C LYS A 244 -20.18 -8.54 -18.25
N ILE A 245 -20.33 -8.05 -17.02
CA ILE A 245 -19.33 -7.20 -16.36
C ILE A 245 -17.97 -7.91 -16.30
N VAL A 246 -16.94 -7.24 -16.82
CA VAL A 246 -15.54 -7.63 -16.74
C VAL A 246 -15.07 -7.52 -15.29
N LYS A 247 -14.22 -8.46 -14.88
CA LYS A 247 -13.69 -8.53 -13.52
C LYS A 247 -12.18 -8.71 -13.52
N ASN A 248 -11.50 -8.12 -12.53
CA ASN A 248 -10.06 -8.34 -12.30
C ASN A 248 -9.77 -9.77 -11.81
N LYS A 249 -8.46 -10.07 -11.64
CA LYS A 249 -7.96 -11.33 -11.04
C LYS A 249 -8.55 -11.66 -9.66
N TYR A 250 -9.16 -10.69 -9.00
CA TYR A 250 -9.74 -10.75 -7.66
C TYR A 250 -11.28 -10.78 -7.64
N HIS A 251 -11.92 -10.88 -8.81
CA HIS A 251 -13.37 -10.94 -8.99
C HIS A 251 -14.16 -9.66 -8.70
N GLU A 252 -13.48 -8.51 -8.65
CA GLU A 252 -14.08 -7.19 -8.51
C GLU A 252 -14.45 -6.63 -9.88
N ALA A 253 -15.54 -5.88 -9.95
CA ALA A 253 -16.02 -5.30 -11.21
C ALA A 253 -15.03 -4.25 -11.72
N ARG A 254 -14.74 -4.27 -13.03
CA ARG A 254 -13.92 -3.26 -13.68
C ARG A 254 -14.80 -2.06 -14.07
N PHE A 255 -14.47 -0.88 -13.56
CA PHE A 255 -15.07 0.36 -14.02
C PHE A 255 -14.62 0.70 -15.44
N THR A 256 -15.43 1.44 -16.19
CA THR A 256 -15.00 1.94 -17.51
C THR A 256 -13.88 2.97 -17.36
N ASP A 257 -13.00 3.05 -18.35
CA ASP A 257 -11.90 4.03 -18.38
C ASP A 257 -12.42 5.48 -18.27
N ASN A 258 -13.61 5.76 -18.82
CA ASN A 258 -14.26 7.07 -18.73
C ASN A 258 -14.72 7.39 -17.30
N PHE A 259 -15.30 6.41 -16.60
CA PHE A 259 -15.68 6.57 -15.19
C PHE A 259 -14.43 6.79 -14.32
N ALA A 260 -13.41 5.95 -14.50
CA ALA A 260 -12.14 6.06 -13.76
C ALA A 260 -11.45 7.40 -14.00
N LYS A 261 -11.45 7.90 -15.24
CA LYS A 261 -10.93 9.23 -15.58
C LYS A 261 -11.68 10.34 -14.86
N ALA A 262 -13.02 10.32 -14.91
CA ALA A 262 -13.84 11.34 -14.26
C ALA A 262 -13.67 11.33 -12.74
N TYR A 263 -13.55 10.14 -12.14
CA TYR A 263 -13.26 9.99 -10.72
C TYR A 263 -11.91 10.61 -10.34
N SER A 264 -10.84 10.26 -11.05
CA SER A 264 -9.50 10.82 -10.76
C SER A 264 -9.43 12.34 -11.00
N GLU A 265 -10.13 12.86 -12.02
CA GLU A 265 -10.22 14.31 -12.27
C GLU A 265 -10.92 15.07 -11.13
N GLU A 266 -11.99 14.50 -10.55
CA GLU A 266 -12.69 15.06 -9.38
C GLU A 266 -11.86 14.96 -8.09
N LEU A 267 -10.95 13.98 -7.99
CA LEU A 267 -9.96 13.90 -6.91
C LEU A 267 -8.75 14.82 -7.10
N HIS A 268 -8.68 15.56 -8.22
CA HIS A 268 -7.65 16.58 -8.48
C HIS A 268 -6.20 16.07 -8.34
N GLY A 269 -5.94 14.84 -8.79
CA GLY A 269 -4.60 14.24 -8.77
C GLY A 269 -4.17 13.68 -7.41
N MET A 270 -5.13 13.39 -6.52
CA MET A 270 -4.87 12.78 -5.21
C MET A 270 -4.05 11.50 -5.30
N GLU A 271 -4.31 10.63 -6.27
CA GLU A 271 -3.63 9.34 -6.42
C GLU A 271 -2.14 9.54 -6.74
N GLU A 272 -1.82 10.44 -7.68
CA GLU A 272 -0.44 10.83 -7.98
C GLU A 272 0.25 11.44 -6.75
N HIS A 273 -0.46 12.31 -6.03
CA HIS A 273 0.09 12.98 -4.86
C HIS A 273 0.40 11.99 -3.71
N GLN A 274 -0.54 11.10 -3.39
CA GLN A 274 -0.33 10.05 -2.38
C GLN A 274 0.82 9.12 -2.79
N MET A 275 0.96 8.81 -4.08
CA MET A 275 2.09 8.02 -4.59
C MET A 275 3.42 8.74 -4.42
N GLN A 276 3.50 10.05 -4.70
CA GLN A 276 4.72 10.85 -4.46
C GLN A 276 5.10 10.88 -2.97
N LEU A 277 4.11 11.02 -2.08
CA LEU A 277 4.34 10.98 -0.64
C LEU A 277 4.81 9.59 -0.18
N ALA A 278 4.24 8.52 -0.72
CA ALA A 278 4.70 7.16 -0.47
C ALA A 278 6.15 6.96 -0.90
N ILE A 279 6.51 7.40 -2.11
CA ILE A 279 7.88 7.33 -2.63
C ILE A 279 8.87 8.06 -1.70
N GLN A 280 8.52 9.26 -1.27
CA GLN A 280 9.35 10.05 -0.36
C GLN A 280 9.54 9.32 0.97
N SER A 281 8.44 8.87 1.59
CA SER A 281 8.48 8.18 2.87
C SER A 281 9.27 6.88 2.79
N VAL A 282 9.09 6.06 1.75
CA VAL A 282 9.90 4.85 1.57
C VAL A 282 11.40 5.18 1.56
N ALA A 283 11.80 6.21 0.81
CA ALA A 283 13.19 6.64 0.78
C ALA A 283 13.69 7.12 2.15
N ASP A 284 12.86 7.86 2.89
CA ASP A 284 13.16 8.37 4.23
C ASP A 284 13.30 7.24 5.25
N TYR A 285 12.40 6.25 5.24
CA TYR A 285 12.45 5.08 6.13
C TYR A 285 13.66 4.19 5.82
N TRP A 286 13.93 3.89 4.55
CA TRP A 286 15.14 3.15 4.17
C TRP A 286 16.42 3.87 4.59
N TYR A 287 16.48 5.18 4.35
CA TYR A 287 17.62 6.01 4.76
C TYR A 287 17.78 6.03 6.28
N THR A 288 16.68 6.16 7.02
CA THR A 288 16.65 6.11 8.49
C THR A 288 17.21 4.78 8.99
N ALA A 289 16.77 3.65 8.43
CA ALA A 289 17.29 2.33 8.79
C ALA A 289 18.81 2.21 8.61
N TRP A 290 19.33 2.71 7.49
CA TRP A 290 20.76 2.70 7.20
C TRP A 290 21.56 3.63 8.13
N VAL A 291 21.01 4.79 8.47
CA VAL A 291 21.61 5.73 9.43
C VAL A 291 21.66 5.12 10.83
N ASP A 292 20.56 4.53 11.31
CA ASP A 292 20.44 3.91 12.63
C ASP A 292 21.29 2.63 12.76
N ALA A 293 21.61 2.00 11.64
CA ALA A 293 22.58 0.90 11.57
C ALA A 293 24.04 1.36 11.65
N GLY A 294 24.32 2.67 11.67
CA GLY A 294 25.67 3.23 11.71
C GLY A 294 26.29 3.45 10.32
N LYS A 295 25.47 3.53 9.26
CA LYS A 295 25.90 3.75 7.86
C LYS A 295 26.95 2.74 7.38
N PRO A 296 26.67 1.42 7.45
CA PRO A 296 27.60 0.39 6.95
C PRO A 296 27.95 0.63 5.46
N ASP A 297 29.17 0.24 5.08
CA ASP A 297 29.65 0.37 3.69
C ASP A 297 29.00 -0.70 2.81
N LEU A 298 28.01 -0.28 2.01
CA LEU A 298 27.27 -1.16 1.11
C LEU A 298 28.10 -1.61 -0.11
N SER A 299 29.24 -0.96 -0.40
CA SER A 299 30.06 -1.31 -1.56
C SER A 299 30.75 -2.67 -1.44
N GLN A 300 30.79 -3.24 -0.23
CA GLN A 300 31.33 -4.58 0.03
C GLN A 300 30.29 -5.69 -0.13
N LEU A 301 29.01 -5.35 -0.30
CA LEU A 301 27.91 -6.32 -0.36
C LEU A 301 27.68 -6.87 -1.77
N ASP A 302 28.20 -6.18 -2.79
CA ASP A 302 28.14 -6.59 -4.19
C ASP A 302 29.51 -6.64 -4.84
N ASP A 303 29.61 -7.43 -5.90
CA ASP A 303 30.83 -7.50 -6.68
C ASP A 303 31.02 -6.26 -7.55
N SER A 304 32.28 -5.87 -7.78
CA SER A 304 32.61 -4.69 -8.58
C SER A 304 32.16 -4.77 -10.06
N TYR A 305 31.86 -5.96 -10.58
CA TYR A 305 31.40 -6.14 -11.95
C TYR A 305 29.94 -5.72 -12.10
N THR A 306 29.07 -6.11 -11.16
CA THR A 306 27.65 -5.69 -11.12
C THR A 306 27.53 -4.16 -11.18
N ASN A 307 28.24 -3.45 -10.30
CA ASN A 307 28.25 -1.98 -10.31
C ASN A 307 28.66 -1.39 -11.67
N LYS A 308 29.68 -1.97 -12.31
CA LYS A 308 30.22 -1.47 -13.57
C LYS A 308 29.21 -1.61 -14.71
N VAL A 309 28.44 -2.69 -14.72
CA VAL A 309 27.40 -2.95 -15.73
C VAL A 309 26.27 -1.94 -15.61
N HIS A 310 25.80 -1.66 -14.38
CA HIS A 310 24.64 -0.80 -14.16
C HIS A 310 24.93 0.69 -14.13
N ARG A 311 26.18 1.13 -13.95
CA ARG A 311 26.55 2.56 -13.81
C ARG A 311 25.97 3.47 -14.89
N LYS A 312 26.01 3.05 -16.17
CA LYS A 312 25.48 3.85 -17.28
C LYS A 312 23.94 3.95 -17.21
N ALA A 313 23.28 2.82 -16.90
CA ALA A 313 21.83 2.77 -16.74
C ALA A 313 21.38 3.63 -15.55
N LEU A 314 22.06 3.53 -14.40
CA LEU A 314 21.79 4.37 -13.23
C LEU A 314 21.88 5.84 -13.56
N LYS A 315 22.96 6.29 -14.21
CA LYS A 315 23.13 7.71 -14.57
C LYS A 315 22.00 8.21 -15.47
N TYR A 316 21.61 7.40 -16.47
CA TYR A 316 20.54 7.76 -17.40
C TYR A 316 19.17 7.81 -16.70
N GLN A 317 18.82 6.75 -15.97
CA GLN A 317 17.52 6.67 -15.28
C GLN A 317 17.40 7.71 -14.17
N TYR A 318 18.47 7.96 -13.41
CA TYR A 318 18.49 9.02 -12.42
C TYR A 318 18.27 10.41 -13.05
N HIS A 319 18.89 10.68 -14.21
CA HIS A 319 18.67 11.95 -14.92
C HIS A 319 17.23 12.08 -15.43
N LEU A 320 16.65 11.00 -15.95
CA LEU A 320 15.27 10.97 -16.41
C LEU A 320 14.30 11.22 -15.26
N TRP A 321 14.47 10.52 -14.14
CA TRP A 321 13.71 10.74 -12.91
C TRP A 321 13.87 12.17 -12.39
N GLN A 322 15.10 12.69 -12.36
CA GLN A 322 15.38 14.04 -11.86
C GLN A 322 14.74 15.15 -12.72
N THR A 323 14.73 14.99 -14.05
CA THR A 323 14.30 16.06 -14.97
C THR A 323 12.87 15.94 -15.47
N LYS A 324 12.30 14.74 -15.42
CA LYS A 324 10.98 14.42 -15.98
C LYS A 324 10.08 13.66 -15.01
N GLY A 325 10.60 13.19 -13.87
CA GLY A 325 9.85 12.32 -12.95
C GLY A 325 9.50 10.95 -13.53
N LYS A 326 10.20 10.51 -14.58
CA LYS A 326 9.86 9.28 -15.29
C LYS A 326 10.82 8.14 -14.95
N LEU A 327 10.25 6.95 -14.87
CA LEU A 327 10.96 5.68 -14.73
C LEU A 327 10.89 4.92 -16.05
N ILE A 328 11.82 3.99 -16.25
CA ILE A 328 11.83 3.06 -17.38
C ILE A 328 12.23 1.65 -16.92
N GLY A 329 11.99 0.67 -17.78
CA GLY A 329 12.38 -0.72 -17.52
C GLY A 329 11.41 -1.47 -16.61
N ILE A 330 10.25 -0.90 -16.33
CA ILE A 330 9.17 -1.56 -15.58
C ILE A 330 8.22 -2.18 -16.61
N LYS A 331 7.93 -3.48 -16.45
CA LYS A 331 6.83 -4.15 -17.13
C LYS A 331 5.89 -4.67 -16.03
N PRO A 332 5.00 -3.82 -15.53
CA PRO A 332 4.15 -4.19 -14.42
C PRO A 332 3.21 -5.31 -14.85
N GLU A 333 2.97 -6.25 -13.93
CA GLU A 333 1.86 -7.16 -14.07
C GLU A 333 0.58 -6.36 -13.78
N MET A 334 -0.37 -6.41 -14.71
CA MET A 334 -1.64 -5.69 -14.60
C MET A 334 -2.65 -6.56 -13.86
N GLU A 335 -3.50 -5.95 -13.06
CA GLU A 335 -4.56 -6.64 -12.33
C GLU A 335 -5.85 -6.80 -13.16
N TYR A 336 -6.02 -5.92 -14.15
CA TYR A 336 -7.16 -5.86 -15.06
C TYR A 336 -6.85 -6.32 -16.48
#